data_AF-A2Q249-F1
#
_entry.id   AF-A2Q249-F1
#
_cell.length_a   1.000
_cell.length_b   1.000
_cell.length_c   1.000
_cell.angle_alpha   90.00
_cell.angle_beta   90.00
_cell.angle_gamma   90.00
#
_symmetry.space_group_name_H-M   'P 1'
#
loop_
_entity.id
_entity.type
_entity.pdbx_description
1 polymer ?
#
loop_
_entity_poly.entity_id
_entity_poly.type
_entity_poly.pdbx_seq_one_letter_code
_entity_poly.pdbx_strand_id
1 'polypeptide(L)'
;MLALMAEVTAESPNTILPEELMIEILSRVESSNPQELRCVCKLWKSLVFDTQFLENHLIRSFTEITVLLVTAFDKLKSFKTLQEEEDDEEAVDEEEDDEDAEEEEEEENGDEEEEDGDDDDDDVDVDVDVDDDDDDDDDDDDDDDDDDDGDDDDDDDDDDDVEGEDVEEEEPVMIVIDKLRQEREVSPLDNLLKILKYLKGKFETIRDDIQAVEDRVKCLQNFLLAYLKSSKSSSS
;
A
#
# COMPACT_ATOMS: atom_id res chain seq x y z
N MET A 1 -37.96 42.47 44.86
CA MET A 1 -38.04 41.67 43.61
C MET A 1 -36.62 41.46 43.14
N LEU A 2 -36.00 40.36 43.56
CA LEU A 2 -34.70 39.90 43.07
C LEU A 2 -35.00 38.77 42.09
N ALA A 3 -34.77 39.01 40.80
CA ALA A 3 -34.91 37.99 39.77
C ALA A 3 -33.58 37.20 39.72
N LEU A 4 -33.61 35.97 40.22
CA LEU A 4 -32.57 34.96 40.00
C LEU A 4 -32.62 34.54 38.54
N MET A 5 -31.66 35.00 37.74
CA MET A 5 -31.38 34.46 36.41
C MET A 5 -30.66 33.13 36.61
N ALA A 6 -31.39 32.04 36.51
CA ALA A 6 -30.82 30.69 36.50
C ALA A 6 -30.22 30.46 35.11
N GLU A 7 -28.90 30.61 35.01
CA GLU A 7 -28.11 30.24 33.84
C GLU A 7 -28.07 28.71 33.79
N VAL A 8 -28.97 28.14 32.99
CA VAL A 8 -28.94 26.74 32.61
C VAL A 8 -27.84 26.60 31.56
N THR A 9 -26.67 26.14 31.99
CA THR A 9 -25.66 25.56 31.11
C THR A 9 -26.26 24.27 30.55
N ALA A 10 -26.83 24.36 29.35
CA ALA A 10 -27.27 23.19 28.60
C ALA A 10 -26.02 22.41 28.19
N GLU A 11 -25.60 21.46 29.02
CA GLU A 11 -24.67 20.41 28.62
C GLU A 11 -25.34 19.64 27.47
N SER A 12 -24.94 19.96 26.25
CA SER A 12 -25.26 19.16 25.08
C SER A 12 -24.95 17.70 25.43
N PRO A 13 -25.88 16.76 25.24
CA PRO A 13 -25.56 15.35 25.38
C PRO A 13 -24.61 15.03 24.23
N ASN A 14 -23.31 15.17 24.50
CA ASN A 14 -22.27 14.77 23.58
C ASN A 14 -22.40 13.25 23.49
N THR A 15 -23.13 12.78 22.48
CA THR A 15 -23.05 11.41 21.98
C THR A 15 -21.68 11.28 21.31
N ILE A 16 -20.63 11.31 22.13
CA ILE A 16 -19.26 11.15 21.70
C ILE A 16 -19.15 9.71 21.21
N LEU A 17 -18.90 9.56 19.91
CA LEU A 17 -18.59 8.27 19.32
C LEU A 17 -17.29 7.76 19.97
N PRO A 18 -17.24 6.51 20.47
CA PRO A 18 -16.02 5.93 21.01
C PRO A 18 -14.85 6.03 20.03
N GLU A 19 -13.64 6.26 20.55
CA GLU A 19 -12.42 6.44 19.75
C GLU A 19 -12.13 5.23 18.87
N GLU A 20 -12.42 4.03 19.36
CA GLU A 20 -12.22 2.77 18.63
C GLU A 20 -13.09 2.71 17.38
N LEU A 21 -14.34 3.19 17.47
CA LEU A 21 -15.23 3.25 16.32
C LEU A 21 -14.82 4.35 15.35
N MET A 22 -14.25 5.46 15.84
CA MET A 22 -13.68 6.47 14.96
C MET A 22 -12.47 5.91 14.20
N ILE A 23 -11.55 5.21 14.86
CA ILE A 23 -10.41 4.54 14.22
C ILE A 23 -10.88 3.51 13.19
N GLU A 24 -11.90 2.71 13.51
CA GLU A 24 -12.48 1.75 12.58
C GLU A 24 -13.09 2.46 11.35
N ILE A 25 -13.82 3.56 11.56
CA ILE A 25 -14.38 4.34 10.44
C ILE A 25 -13.27 4.94 9.59
N LEU A 26 -12.28 5.58 10.21
CA LEU A 26 -11.16 6.20 9.50
C LEU A 26 -10.34 5.17 8.73
N SER A 27 -10.11 3.98 9.28
CA SER A 27 -9.36 2.90 8.60
C SER A 27 -10.15 2.29 7.42
N ARG A 28 -11.48 2.46 7.40
CA ARG A 28 -12.33 2.09 6.27
C ARG A 28 -12.29 3.12 5.14
N VAL A 29 -12.05 4.39 5.44
CA VAL A 29 -11.93 5.43 4.42
C VAL A 29 -10.76 5.07 3.52
N GLU A 30 -11.06 4.84 2.24
CA GLU A 30 -10.08 4.67 1.16
C GLU A 30 -9.44 6.03 0.85
N SER A 31 -8.87 6.69 1.86
CA SER A 31 -8.07 7.87 1.61
C SER A 31 -6.75 7.37 1.04
N SER A 32 -6.55 7.58 -0.26
CA SER A 32 -5.24 7.44 -0.92
C SER A 32 -4.15 8.20 -0.15
N ASN A 33 -4.53 9.20 0.66
CA ASN A 33 -3.64 9.91 1.55
C ASN A 33 -4.20 10.10 2.98
N PRO A 34 -3.68 9.36 4.00
CA PRO A 34 -4.01 9.62 5.41
C PRO A 34 -3.68 11.04 5.87
N GLN A 35 -2.84 11.77 5.13
CA GLN A 35 -2.53 13.17 5.44
C GLN A 35 -3.76 14.08 5.26
N GLU A 36 -4.68 13.76 4.36
CA GLU A 36 -5.93 14.53 4.20
C GLU A 36 -6.79 14.43 5.47
N LEU A 37 -6.80 13.26 6.11
CA LEU A 37 -7.49 13.06 7.39
C LEU A 37 -6.88 13.92 8.52
N ARG A 38 -5.58 14.25 8.43
CA ARG A 38 -4.90 15.11 9.41
C ARG A 38 -5.37 16.57 9.36
N CYS A 39 -5.96 16.99 8.24
CA CYS A 39 -6.42 18.38 8.02
C CYS A 39 -7.86 18.64 8.51
N VAL A 40 -8.62 17.60 8.88
CA VAL A 40 -10.05 17.73 9.22
C VAL A 40 -10.25 18.40 10.57
N CYS A 41 -9.66 17.86 11.65
CA CYS A 41 -9.70 18.45 12.98
C CYS A 41 -8.59 17.88 13.88
N LYS A 42 -8.38 18.48 15.06
CA LYS A 42 -7.36 18.04 16.03
C LYS A 42 -7.55 16.58 16.48
N LEU A 43 -8.80 16.16 16.66
CA LEU A 43 -9.14 14.79 17.07
C LEU A 43 -8.72 13.79 15.98
N TRP A 44 -9.07 14.05 14.72
CA TRP A 44 -8.71 13.18 13.60
C TRP A 44 -7.20 13.13 13.39
N LYS A 45 -6.51 14.26 13.52
CA LYS A 45 -5.04 14.30 13.52
C LYS A 45 -4.46 13.36 14.58
N SER A 46 -4.98 13.38 15.81
CA SER A 46 -4.54 12.46 16.87
C SER A 46 -4.83 11.00 16.54
N LEU A 47 -6.03 10.70 16.05
CA LEU A 47 -6.44 9.32 15.71
C LEU A 47 -5.66 8.74 14.52
N VAL A 48 -5.27 9.56 13.55
CA VAL A 48 -4.45 9.12 12.41
C VAL A 48 -3.02 8.78 12.82
N PHE A 49 -2.54 9.32 13.94
CA PHE A 49 -1.26 8.95 14.55
C PHE A 49 -1.38 7.82 15.58
N ASP A 50 -2.59 7.32 15.82
CA ASP A 50 -2.79 6.19 16.73
C ASP A 50 -2.19 4.91 16.15
N THR A 51 -1.49 4.14 16.99
CA THR A 51 -0.83 2.90 16.56
C THR A 51 -1.83 1.88 16.02
N GLN A 52 -3.03 1.78 16.61
CA GLN A 52 -4.06 0.85 16.12
C GLN A 52 -4.57 1.27 14.75
N PHE A 53 -4.71 2.59 14.50
CA PHE A 53 -5.06 3.08 13.18
C PHE A 53 -4.00 2.70 12.14
N LEU A 54 -2.72 2.93 12.43
CA LEU A 54 -1.61 2.60 11.53
C LEU A 54 -1.50 1.10 11.28
N GLU A 55 -1.58 0.27 12.31
CA GLU A 55 -1.57 -1.19 12.19
C GLU A 55 -2.73 -1.69 11.32
N ASN A 56 -3.94 -1.23 11.57
CA ASN A 56 -5.12 -1.61 10.78
C ASN A 56 -4.97 -1.21 9.31
N HIS A 57 -4.48 0.01 9.06
CA HIS A 57 -4.25 0.50 7.70
C HIS A 57 -3.14 -0.28 6.98
N LEU A 58 -2.08 -0.66 7.71
CA LEU A 58 -0.97 -1.45 7.20
C LEU A 58 -1.41 -2.88 6.86
N ILE A 59 -2.10 -3.55 7.78
CA ILE A 59 -2.63 -4.91 7.59
C ILE A 59 -3.57 -4.94 6.39
N ARG A 60 -4.47 -3.96 6.27
CA ARG A 60 -5.37 -3.83 5.13
C ARG A 60 -4.60 -3.67 3.82
N SER A 61 -3.63 -2.75 3.79
CA SER A 61 -2.80 -2.51 2.60
C SER A 61 -2.01 -3.76 2.17
N PHE A 62 -1.40 -4.47 3.12
CA PHE A 62 -0.73 -5.73 2.85
C PHE A 62 -1.68 -6.78 2.31
N THR A 63 -2.87 -6.92 2.90
CA THR A 63 -3.88 -7.88 2.45
C THR A 63 -4.29 -7.61 1.00
N GLU A 64 -4.52 -6.35 0.64
CA GLU A 64 -4.83 -5.95 -0.74
C GLU A 64 -3.70 -6.32 -1.72
N ILE A 65 -2.44 -6.05 -1.35
CA ILE A 65 -1.27 -6.41 -2.16
C ILE A 65 -1.13 -7.93 -2.29
N THR A 66 -1.30 -8.68 -1.20
CA THR A 66 -1.25 -10.16 -1.23
C THR A 66 -2.31 -10.73 -2.16
N VAL A 67 -3.53 -10.20 -2.14
CA VAL A 67 -4.61 -10.64 -3.06
C VAL A 67 -4.23 -10.35 -4.51
N LEU A 68 -3.67 -9.17 -4.80
CA LEU A 68 -3.19 -8.83 -6.15
C LEU A 68 -2.08 -9.78 -6.61
N LEU A 69 -1.11 -10.07 -5.75
CA LEU A 69 0.00 -10.99 -6.02
C LEU A 69 -0.50 -12.41 -6.33
N VAL A 70 -1.33 -12.98 -5.46
CA VAL A 70 -1.89 -14.33 -5.66
C VAL A 70 -2.66 -14.40 -6.99
N THR A 71 -3.49 -13.39 -7.27
CA THR A 71 -4.24 -13.32 -8.53
C THR A 71 -3.32 -13.26 -9.75
N ALA A 72 -2.23 -12.48 -9.68
CA ALA A 72 -1.26 -12.39 -10.76
C ALA A 72 -0.49 -13.70 -10.99
N PHE A 73 -0.08 -14.38 -9.90
CA PHE A 73 0.58 -15.68 -9.96
C PHE A 73 -0.32 -16.77 -10.54
N ASP A 74 -1.60 -16.81 -10.16
CA ASP A 74 -2.55 -17.77 -10.71
C ASP A 74 -2.74 -17.58 -12.21
N LYS A 75 -2.84 -16.33 -12.67
CA LYS A 75 -2.87 -16.02 -14.11
C LYS A 75 -1.60 -16.48 -14.82
N LEU A 76 -0.42 -16.20 -14.26
CA LEU A 76 0.85 -16.63 -14.84
C LEU A 76 0.97 -18.16 -14.91
N LYS A 77 0.53 -18.86 -13.86
CA LYS A 77 0.52 -20.32 -13.82
C LYS A 77 -0.38 -20.89 -14.91
N SER A 78 -1.57 -20.32 -15.11
CA SER A 78 -2.48 -20.75 -16.18
C SER A 78 -1.89 -20.53 -17.58
N PHE A 79 -1.05 -19.51 -17.76
CA PHE A 79 -0.35 -19.27 -19.02
C PHE A 79 0.71 -20.34 -19.29
N LYS A 80 1.46 -20.76 -18.27
CA LYS A 80 2.51 -21.78 -18.42
C LYS A 80 1.94 -23.15 -18.81
N THR A 81 0.79 -23.54 -18.27
CA THR A 81 0.16 -24.84 -18.60
C THR A 81 -0.20 -24.95 -20.09
N LEU A 82 -0.51 -23.84 -20.77
CA LEU A 82 -0.79 -23.86 -22.22
C LEU A 82 0.45 -24.17 -23.08
N GLN A 83 1.66 -24.02 -22.56
CA GLN A 83 2.89 -24.26 -23.30
C GLN A 83 3.35 -25.72 -23.21
N GLU A 84 3.02 -26.42 -22.12
CA GLU A 84 3.45 -27.81 -21.89
C GLU A 84 2.55 -28.84 -22.61
N GLU A 85 1.32 -28.49 -23.01
CA GLU A 85 0.43 -29.42 -23.74
C GLU A 85 0.78 -29.59 -25.24
N GLU A 86 1.67 -28.78 -25.83
CA GLU A 86 2.09 -28.93 -27.24
C GLU A 86 3.28 -29.87 -27.46
N ASP A 87 4.04 -30.23 -26.42
CA ASP A 87 5.27 -31.03 -26.54
C ASP A 87 5.07 -32.55 -26.30
N ASP A 88 3.92 -32.99 -25.75
CA ASP A 88 3.65 -34.40 -25.41
C ASP A 88 2.92 -35.21 -26.51
N GLU A 89 2.62 -34.61 -27.67
CA GLU A 89 2.02 -35.36 -28.81
C GLU A 89 3.06 -36.00 -29.77
N GLU A 90 4.38 -35.87 -29.55
CA GLU A 90 5.41 -36.53 -30.39
C GLU A 90 6.01 -37.83 -29.81
N ALA A 91 5.53 -38.33 -28.67
CA ALA A 91 5.99 -39.60 -28.09
C ALA A 91 4.98 -40.74 -28.30
N VAL A 92 4.68 -41.07 -29.56
CA VAL A 92 4.09 -42.37 -29.90
C VAL A 92 4.97 -43.04 -30.95
N ASP A 93 5.37 -44.26 -30.61
CA ASP A 93 5.86 -45.34 -31.48
C ASP A 93 7.37 -45.61 -31.47
N GLU A 94 7.91 -45.98 -30.30
CA GLU A 94 8.82 -47.14 -30.23
C GLU A 94 8.42 -48.03 -29.07
N GLU A 95 7.81 -49.17 -29.43
CA GLU A 95 7.40 -50.25 -28.54
C GLU A 95 8.60 -51.09 -28.04
N GLU A 96 8.27 -51.89 -27.02
CA GLU A 96 8.82 -53.22 -26.69
C GLU A 96 9.79 -53.31 -25.49
N ASP A 97 9.21 -53.85 -24.41
CA ASP A 97 9.65 -55.09 -23.75
C ASP A 97 10.87 -54.97 -22.82
N ASP A 98 10.60 -54.82 -21.52
CA ASP A 98 11.35 -55.55 -20.50
C ASP A 98 10.51 -55.65 -19.20
N GLU A 99 9.83 -56.78 -19.07
CA GLU A 99 9.41 -57.35 -17.79
C GLU A 99 10.66 -57.91 -17.07
N ASP A 100 11.13 -57.32 -15.97
CA ASP A 100 11.61 -58.14 -14.83
C ASP A 100 11.96 -57.34 -13.56
N ALA A 101 11.75 -58.02 -12.44
CA ALA A 101 12.43 -57.89 -11.15
C ALA A 101 12.10 -56.69 -10.23
N GLU A 102 11.00 -56.85 -9.49
CA GLU A 102 10.97 -57.15 -8.04
C GLU A 102 12.12 -56.67 -7.12
N GLU A 103 11.69 -56.29 -5.90
CA GLU A 103 12.43 -56.16 -4.64
C GLU A 103 13.37 -54.95 -4.49
N GLU A 104 13.48 -54.26 -3.36
CA GLU A 104 12.91 -54.27 -2.00
C GLU A 104 13.54 -53.03 -1.31
N GLU A 105 12.91 -52.57 -0.22
CA GLU A 105 13.46 -51.69 0.85
C GLU A 105 13.70 -50.21 0.46
N GLU A 106 13.34 -49.23 1.29
CA GLU A 106 14.13 -48.78 2.45
C GLU A 106 13.22 -48.06 3.46
N GLU A 107 13.27 -48.43 4.75
CA GLU A 107 14.13 -47.84 5.81
C GLU A 107 13.75 -46.38 6.11
N GLU A 108 13.14 -46.07 7.24
CA GLU A 108 13.71 -45.95 8.59
C GLU A 108 13.78 -44.45 8.95
N ASN A 109 13.18 -44.12 10.09
CA ASN A 109 13.27 -42.80 10.70
C ASN A 109 14.71 -42.60 11.21
N GLY A 110 15.36 -41.50 10.83
CA GLY A 110 16.54 -40.99 11.50
C GLY A 110 16.64 -39.50 11.21
N ASP A 111 16.23 -38.62 12.12
CA ASP A 111 16.97 -38.12 13.27
C ASP A 111 17.83 -36.90 12.90
N GLU A 112 17.90 -36.03 13.88
CA GLU A 112 18.40 -34.66 13.93
C GLU A 112 19.85 -34.54 13.42
N GLU A 113 20.22 -33.38 12.90
CA GLU A 113 21.14 -32.47 13.60
C GLU A 113 21.47 -31.23 12.73
N GLU A 114 21.67 -30.16 13.47
CA GLU A 114 22.13 -28.83 13.08
C GLU A 114 23.45 -28.89 12.28
N GLU A 115 23.57 -28.08 11.23
CA GLU A 115 24.89 -27.61 10.82
C GLU A 115 24.82 -26.14 10.41
N ASP A 116 25.42 -25.32 11.28
CA ASP A 116 25.77 -23.92 11.05
C ASP A 116 26.62 -23.81 9.77
N GLY A 117 26.01 -23.25 8.72
CA GLY A 117 26.71 -22.80 7.52
C GLY A 117 26.85 -21.29 7.52
N ASP A 118 27.98 -20.80 8.03
CA ASP A 118 28.55 -19.51 7.64
C ASP A 118 28.81 -19.56 6.12
N ASP A 119 28.00 -18.85 5.34
CA ASP A 119 28.39 -18.43 4.00
C ASP A 119 28.46 -16.90 3.99
N ASP A 120 29.71 -16.45 4.15
CA ASP A 120 30.24 -15.22 3.60
C ASP A 120 29.90 -15.10 2.10
N ASP A 121 29.97 -13.85 1.61
CA ASP A 121 30.02 -13.44 0.19
C ASP A 121 28.67 -13.11 -0.47
N ASP A 122 28.34 -11.82 -0.52
CA ASP A 122 28.54 -11.03 -1.75
C ASP A 122 28.02 -9.60 -1.56
N ASP A 123 28.91 -8.70 -1.14
CA ASP A 123 28.77 -7.26 -1.36
C ASP A 123 28.85 -7.01 -2.88
N VAL A 124 27.73 -7.13 -3.58
CA VAL A 124 27.58 -6.63 -4.94
C VAL A 124 27.36 -5.12 -4.87
N ASP A 125 28.44 -4.36 -5.07
CA ASP A 125 28.37 -2.97 -5.50
C ASP A 125 27.65 -2.91 -6.85
N VAL A 126 26.32 -2.82 -6.82
CA VAL A 126 25.54 -2.51 -8.02
C VAL A 126 25.68 -1.00 -8.25
N ASP A 127 26.68 -0.64 -9.06
CA ASP A 127 26.71 0.63 -9.77
C ASP A 127 25.48 0.67 -10.70
N VAL A 128 24.35 1.14 -10.15
CA VAL A 128 23.22 1.54 -10.97
C VAL A 128 23.61 2.86 -11.60
N ASP A 129 24.17 2.78 -12.80
CA ASP A 129 24.18 3.87 -13.76
C ASP A 129 22.71 4.24 -14.01
N VAL A 130 22.23 5.23 -13.25
CA VAL A 130 20.98 5.92 -13.55
C VAL A 130 21.28 6.74 -14.79
N ASP A 131 20.89 6.18 -15.94
CA ASP A 131 20.79 6.93 -17.18
C ASP A 131 19.82 8.10 -16.96
N ASP A 132 20.45 9.26 -16.78
CA ASP A 132 19.96 10.60 -16.87
C ASP A 132 19.70 10.88 -18.36
N ASP A 133 18.51 10.49 -18.85
CA ASP A 133 18.05 10.82 -20.19
C ASP A 133 16.68 11.50 -20.13
N ASP A 134 16.76 12.80 -20.41
CA ASP A 134 15.91 13.58 -21.29
C ASP A 134 14.52 14.06 -20.82
N ASP A 135 14.48 15.38 -20.57
CA ASP A 135 13.76 16.36 -21.36
C ASP A 135 12.29 16.03 -21.69
N ASP A 136 11.38 16.72 -21.00
CA ASP A 136 10.29 17.41 -21.68
C ASP A 136 10.03 18.74 -20.94
N ASP A 137 10.69 19.77 -21.47
CA ASP A 137 10.19 21.15 -21.50
C ASP A 137 8.74 21.13 -22.00
N ASP A 138 7.80 21.52 -21.15
CA ASP A 138 6.60 22.21 -21.60
C ASP A 138 6.38 23.40 -20.66
N ASP A 139 7.07 24.48 -21.04
CA ASP A 139 6.54 25.84 -20.97
C ASP A 139 5.08 25.82 -21.45
N ASP A 140 4.15 26.15 -20.57
CA ASP A 140 3.01 26.96 -20.99
C ASP A 140 2.64 27.91 -19.84
N ASP A 141 3.00 29.16 -20.10
CA ASP A 141 2.39 30.38 -19.60
C ASP A 141 0.88 30.21 -19.35
N ASP A 142 0.42 30.69 -18.19
CA ASP A 142 -0.68 31.67 -18.21
C ASP A 142 -0.65 32.49 -16.93
N ASP A 143 -0.26 33.75 -17.15
CA ASP A 143 -0.65 34.92 -16.37
C ASP A 143 -2.15 34.89 -16.05
N ASP A 144 -2.50 35.25 -14.81
CA ASP A 144 -3.63 36.13 -14.48
C ASP A 144 -3.50 36.41 -12.97
N ASP A 145 -2.80 37.49 -12.61
CA ASP A 145 -3.37 38.82 -12.44
C ASP A 145 -4.19 38.97 -11.13
N ASP A 146 -3.66 39.91 -10.34
CA ASP A 146 -4.39 40.96 -9.65
C ASP A 146 -5.15 40.69 -8.34
N ASP A 147 -4.68 41.50 -7.36
CA ASP A 147 -5.47 42.29 -6.41
C ASP A 147 -6.22 41.56 -5.29
N ASP A 148 -5.67 41.66 -4.06
CA ASP A 148 -6.31 42.58 -3.10
C ASP A 148 -5.31 43.00 -2.00
N ASP A 149 -4.69 44.17 -2.22
CA ASP A 149 -4.14 45.01 -1.17
C ASP A 149 -5.30 45.57 -0.33
N GLY A 150 -5.68 44.82 0.71
CA GLY A 150 -6.64 45.25 1.72
C GLY A 150 -5.96 45.61 3.04
N ASP A 151 -5.32 46.78 3.05
CA ASP A 151 -5.07 47.57 4.27
C ASP A 151 -6.38 47.71 5.06
N ASP A 152 -6.35 47.41 6.34
CA ASP A 152 -6.99 48.27 7.35
C ASP A 152 -6.31 48.00 8.70
N ASP A 153 -5.42 48.94 9.01
CA ASP A 153 -5.14 49.39 10.37
C ASP A 153 -6.42 49.42 11.21
N ASP A 154 -6.38 48.85 12.41
CA ASP A 154 -6.95 49.54 13.56
C ASP A 154 -6.21 49.08 14.83
N ASP A 155 -5.43 50.03 15.32
CA ASP A 155 -5.01 50.20 16.69
C ASP A 155 -6.15 49.84 17.67
N ASP A 156 -5.84 49.11 18.73
CA ASP A 156 -6.16 49.63 20.06
C ASP A 156 -5.28 48.95 21.11
N ASP A 157 -4.48 49.82 21.72
CA ASP A 157 -3.85 49.66 23.01
C ASP A 157 -4.85 49.11 24.05
N ASP A 158 -4.47 48.03 24.74
CA ASP A 158 -4.75 47.92 26.17
C ASP A 158 -3.59 47.18 26.84
N ASP A 159 -2.60 47.99 27.24
CA ASP A 159 -1.65 47.72 28.30
C ASP A 159 -2.40 47.45 29.61
N ASP A 160 -2.92 46.24 29.80
CA ASP A 160 -3.26 45.73 31.12
C ASP A 160 -2.08 44.92 31.67
N ASP A 161 -1.21 45.68 32.32
CA ASP A 161 -0.12 45.28 33.20
C ASP A 161 -0.67 44.47 34.39
N VAL A 162 -0.99 43.20 34.15
CA VAL A 162 -1.30 42.23 35.20
C VAL A 162 0.01 41.59 35.64
N GLU A 163 0.64 42.19 36.65
CA GLU A 163 1.55 41.48 37.55
C GLU A 163 0.76 40.40 38.31
N GLY A 164 0.57 39.27 37.63
CA GLY A 164 -0.05 38.07 38.15
C GLY A 164 1.02 37.01 38.36
N GLU A 165 1.41 36.87 39.63
CA GLU A 165 1.99 35.70 40.29
C GLU A 165 2.62 34.62 39.38
N ASP A 166 3.93 34.45 39.52
CA ASP A 166 4.68 33.24 39.14
C ASP A 166 4.03 32.00 39.80
N VAL A 167 2.94 31.52 39.21
CA VAL A 167 2.53 30.14 39.32
C VAL A 167 3.44 29.42 38.34
N GLU A 168 4.46 28.77 38.87
CA GLU A 168 5.14 27.71 38.13
C GLU A 168 4.09 26.64 37.82
N GLU A 169 3.35 26.85 36.74
CA GLU A 169 2.58 25.82 36.07
C GLU A 169 3.64 24.84 35.56
N GLU A 170 3.90 23.81 36.36
CA GLU A 170 4.53 22.59 35.88
C GLU A 170 3.70 22.14 34.68
N GLU A 171 4.13 22.51 33.46
CA GLU A 171 3.59 21.93 32.25
C GLU A 171 3.59 20.41 32.47
N PRO A 172 2.47 19.70 32.24
CA PRO A 172 2.37 18.32 32.63
C PRO A 172 3.43 17.56 31.85
N VAL A 173 4.45 17.07 32.54
CA VAL A 173 5.55 16.26 31.99
C VAL A 173 5.01 15.12 31.11
N MET A 174 3.78 14.68 31.37
CA MET A 174 3.01 13.74 30.55
C MET A 174 2.80 14.20 29.10
N ILE A 175 2.47 15.47 28.85
CA ILE A 175 2.26 16.03 27.49
C ILE A 175 3.57 15.99 26.68
N VAL A 176 4.70 16.29 27.32
CA VAL A 176 6.01 16.29 26.66
C VAL A 176 6.48 14.86 26.38
N ILE A 177 6.21 13.91 27.29
CA ILE A 177 6.50 12.49 27.08
C ILE A 177 5.67 11.91 25.94
N ASP A 178 4.38 12.24 25.87
CA ASP A 178 3.50 11.78 24.78
C ASP A 178 3.91 12.38 23.43
N LYS A 179 4.32 13.65 23.40
CA LYS A 179 4.83 14.31 22.20
C LYS A 179 6.15 13.70 21.70
N LEU A 180 7.07 13.39 22.61
CA LEU A 180 8.35 12.74 22.27
C LEU A 180 8.18 11.26 21.88
N ARG A 181 7.18 10.55 22.43
CA ARG A 181 6.82 9.19 21.98
C ARG A 181 6.21 9.23 20.58
N GLN A 182 5.31 10.18 20.32
CA GLN A 182 4.66 10.34 19.03
C GLN A 182 5.64 10.71 17.91
N GLU A 183 6.68 11.50 18.18
CA GLU A 183 7.69 11.85 17.17
C GLU A 183 8.68 10.72 16.85
N ARG A 184 8.89 9.77 17.78
CA ARG A 184 9.89 8.69 17.61
C ARG A 184 9.38 7.47 16.85
N GLU A 185 8.10 7.15 16.94
CA GLU A 185 7.56 5.87 16.41
C GLU A 185 6.77 6.00 15.09
N VAL A 186 6.36 7.21 14.72
CA VAL A 186 5.47 7.41 13.56
C VAL A 186 6.23 7.48 12.23
N SER A 187 7.48 7.98 12.23
CA SER A 187 8.24 8.18 10.99
C SER A 187 8.56 6.90 10.19
N PRO A 188 8.87 5.74 10.82
CA PRO A 188 9.13 4.51 10.07
C PRO A 188 7.86 3.97 9.39
N LEU A 189 6.70 4.08 10.06
CA LEU A 189 5.42 3.60 9.54
C LEU A 189 4.94 4.45 8.37
N ASP A 190 5.11 5.78 8.43
CA ASP A 190 4.80 6.67 7.31
C ASP A 190 5.66 6.34 6.07
N ASN A 191 6.95 6.00 6.25
CA ASN A 191 7.82 5.58 5.15
C ASN A 191 7.42 4.21 4.59
N LEU A 192 7.12 3.24 5.46
CA LEU A 192 6.64 1.92 5.03
C LEU A 192 5.33 2.05 4.22
N LEU A 193 4.42 2.91 4.66
CA LEU A 193 3.17 3.15 3.95
C LEU A 193 3.40 3.76 2.56
N LYS A 194 4.36 4.69 2.41
CA LYS A 194 4.75 5.21 1.09
C LYS A 194 5.28 4.11 0.17
N ILE A 195 6.15 3.24 0.70
CA ILE A 195 6.70 2.10 -0.05
C ILE A 195 5.57 1.16 -0.49
N LEU A 196 4.64 0.82 0.40
CA LEU A 196 3.51 -0.06 0.07
C LEU A 196 2.59 0.56 -0.97
N LYS A 197 2.33 1.87 -0.92
CA LYS A 197 1.57 2.57 -1.95
C LYS A 197 2.25 2.51 -3.31
N TYR A 198 3.56 2.77 -3.34
CA TYR A 198 4.35 2.67 -4.56
C TYR A 198 4.30 1.25 -5.15
N LEU A 199 4.52 0.23 -4.31
CA LEU A 199 4.44 -1.17 -4.71
C LEU A 199 3.05 -1.54 -5.22
N LYS A 200 1.99 -1.12 -4.53
CA LYS A 200 0.60 -1.33 -4.96
C LYS A 200 0.36 -0.78 -6.36
N GLY A 201 0.77 0.46 -6.62
CA GLY A 201 0.66 1.07 -7.96
C GLY A 201 1.42 0.29 -9.02
N LYS A 202 2.65 -0.16 -8.73
CA LYS A 202 3.41 -1.02 -9.66
C LYS A 202 2.73 -2.37 -9.94
N PHE A 203 2.15 -3.01 -8.92
CA PHE A 203 1.41 -4.26 -9.11
C PHE A 203 0.13 -4.08 -9.92
N GLU A 204 -0.56 -2.95 -9.78
CA GLU A 204 -1.71 -2.61 -10.62
C GLU A 204 -1.30 -2.50 -12.09
N THR A 205 -0.18 -1.82 -12.39
CA THR A 205 0.36 -1.77 -13.76
C THR A 205 0.72 -3.15 -14.31
N ILE A 206 1.44 -3.98 -13.53
CA ILE A 206 1.82 -5.34 -13.94
C ILE A 206 0.57 -6.19 -14.23
N ARG A 207 -0.48 -6.08 -13.41
CA ARG A 207 -1.74 -6.80 -13.62
C ARG A 207 -2.38 -6.41 -14.96
N ASP A 208 -2.36 -5.13 -15.29
CA ASP A 208 -2.95 -4.62 -16.53
C ASP A 208 -2.11 -5.05 -17.75
N ASP A 209 -0.79 -5.09 -17.63
CA ASP A 209 0.12 -5.62 -18.66
C ASP A 209 -0.09 -7.12 -18.90
N ILE A 210 -0.22 -7.92 -17.84
CA ILE A 210 -0.55 -9.35 -17.94
C ILE A 210 -1.87 -9.55 -18.70
N GLN A 211 -2.87 -8.71 -18.41
CA GLN A 211 -4.16 -8.77 -19.11
C GLN A 211 -4.01 -8.45 -20.60
N ALA A 212 -3.21 -7.43 -20.94
CA ALA A 212 -2.95 -7.06 -22.32
C ALA A 212 -2.22 -8.17 -23.10
N VAL A 213 -1.28 -8.88 -22.45
CA VAL A 213 -0.61 -10.06 -23.03
C VAL A 213 -1.61 -11.19 -23.26
N GLU A 214 -2.48 -11.47 -22.29
CA GLU A 214 -3.53 -12.50 -22.40
C GLU A 214 -4.45 -12.24 -23.62
N ASP A 215 -4.86 -10.98 -23.81
CA ASP A 215 -5.71 -10.60 -24.93
C ASP A 215 -5.01 -10.73 -26.28
N ARG A 216 -3.71 -10.39 -26.35
CA ARG A 216 -2.88 -10.59 -27.55
C ARG A 216 -2.74 -12.06 -27.90
N VAL A 217 -2.52 -12.92 -26.90
CA VAL A 217 -2.39 -14.38 -27.08
C VAL A 217 -3.71 -14.96 -27.60
N LYS A 218 -4.85 -14.59 -27.02
CA LYS A 218 -6.17 -14.99 -27.53
C LYS A 218 -6.40 -14.53 -28.96
N CYS A 219 -5.97 -13.30 -29.30
CA CYS A 219 -6.06 -12.79 -30.67
C CYS A 219 -5.23 -13.63 -31.64
N LEU A 220 -3.99 -13.98 -31.27
CA LEU A 220 -3.11 -14.84 -32.07
C LEU A 220 -3.69 -16.25 -32.25
N GLN A 221 -4.22 -16.87 -31.19
CA GLN A 221 -4.87 -18.17 -31.26
C GLN A 221 -6.06 -18.16 -32.24
N ASN A 222 -6.91 -17.13 -32.17
CA ASN A 222 -8.03 -16.96 -33.11
C ASN A 222 -7.55 -16.80 -34.56
N PHE A 223 -6.47 -16.05 -34.77
CA PHE A 223 -5.87 -15.87 -36.09
C PHE A 223 -5.34 -17.20 -36.66
N LEU A 224 -4.59 -17.96 -35.86
CA LEU A 224 -4.07 -19.28 -36.24
C LEU A 224 -5.20 -20.26 -36.58
N LEU A 225 -6.27 -20.29 -35.77
CA LEU A 225 -7.43 -21.13 -36.02
C LEU A 225 -8.12 -20.78 -37.35
N ALA A 226 -8.28 -19.49 -37.64
CA ALA A 226 -8.84 -19.03 -38.91
C ALA A 226 -7.94 -19.40 -40.11
N TYR A 227 -6.62 -19.26 -39.96
CA TYR A 227 -5.65 -19.64 -40.97
C TYR A 227 -5.69 -21.14 -41.27
N LEU A 228 -5.63 -21.99 -40.24
CA LEU A 228 -5.72 -23.46 -40.36
C LEU A 228 -7.04 -23.94 -40.96
N LYS A 229 -8.15 -23.24 -40.66
CA LYS A 229 -9.45 -23.54 -41.26
C LYS A 229 -9.48 -23.20 -42.76
N SER A 230 -8.85 -22.09 -43.14
CA SER A 230 -8.78 -21.63 -44.53
C SER A 230 -7.92 -22.54 -45.39
N SER A 231 -6.77 -22.99 -44.87
CA SER A 231 -5.87 -23.91 -45.59
C SER A 231 -6.53 -25.27 -45.91
N LYS A 232 -7.31 -25.83 -44.98
CA LYS A 232 -8.06 -27.08 -45.20
C LYS A 232 -9.14 -26.94 -46.28
N SER A 233 -9.77 -25.76 -46.40
CA SER A 233 -10.83 -25.52 -47.39
C SER A 233 -10.33 -25.35 -48.82
N SER A 234 -9.06 -25.00 -49.02
CA SER A 234 -8.49 -24.75 -50.35
C SER A 234 -7.99 -26.02 -51.07
N SER A 235 -7.97 -27.17 -50.38
CA SER A 235 -7.45 -28.45 -50.91
C SER A 235 -8.54 -29.43 -51.35
N SER A 236 -9.81 -29.02 -51.41
CA SER A 236 -10.94 -29.78 -52.00
C SER A 236 -11.43 -29.14 -53.29
#